data_AF-A0A380FGJ2-F1
#
_entry.id   AF-A0A380FGJ2-F1
#
_cell.length_a   1.000
_cell.length_b   1.000
_cell.length_c   1.000
_cell.angle_alpha   90.00
_cell.angle_beta   90.00
_cell.angle_gamma   90.00
#
_symmetry.space_group_name_H-M   'P 1'
#
loop_
_entity.id
_entity.type
_entity.pdbx_description
1 polymer ?
#
loop_
_entity_poly.entity_id
_entity_poly.type
_entity_poly.pdbx_seq_one_letter_code
_entity_poly.pdbx_strand_id
1 'polypeptide(L)'
;MDSVELARFLTAMTLAVHIIFATIGVGMPLMFAIAEFLGIRNNDPKYITLAKRWSKGYTITVAVGVVTGTIIGLQLSLLWPTFMQMGGHVIALPLFMETFAFFFEAIFLSIYLYTWDRFKNKWTHFWISIPVILGGSFSAFFITAVNSFMNTPAGFEMKKWQND
;
A
#
# COMPACT_ATOMS: atom_id res chain seq x y z
N MET A 1 7.70 -3.23 32.19
CA MET A 1 7.59 -3.93 30.90
C MET A 1 8.98 -4.28 30.45
N ASP A 2 9.18 -5.51 30.02
CA ASP A 2 10.45 -5.95 29.42
C ASP A 2 10.56 -5.42 27.97
N SER A 3 11.77 -5.38 27.44
CA SER A 3 12.13 -5.03 26.07
C SER A 3 11.25 -5.72 25.01
N VAL A 4 10.96 -7.02 25.18
CA VAL A 4 10.10 -7.80 24.28
C VAL A 4 8.65 -7.31 24.29
N GLU A 5 8.12 -6.95 25.46
CA GLU A 5 6.76 -6.43 25.60
C GLU A 5 6.63 -5.03 24.99
N LEU A 6 7.64 -4.17 25.20
CA LEU A 6 7.70 -2.83 24.62
C LEU A 6 7.80 -2.89 23.09
N ALA A 7 8.64 -3.76 22.54
CA ALA A 7 8.76 -3.97 21.10
C ALA A 7 7.41 -4.41 20.50
N ARG A 8 6.74 -5.39 21.12
CA ARG A 8 5.42 -5.86 20.68
C ARG A 8 4.36 -4.77 20.74
N PHE A 9 4.32 -4.00 21.83
CA PHE A 9 3.37 -2.91 22.01
C PHE A 9 3.58 -1.79 20.98
N LEU A 10 4.83 -1.37 20.75
CA LEU A 10 5.17 -0.34 19.79
C LEU A 10 4.84 -0.76 18.35
N THR A 11 5.18 -1.99 17.97
CA THR A 11 4.82 -2.56 16.67
C THR A 11 3.30 -2.63 16.50
N ALA A 12 2.57 -3.08 17.53
CA ALA A 12 1.10 -3.15 17.50
C ALA A 12 0.44 -1.77 17.34
N MET A 13 0.89 -0.77 18.10
CA MET A 13 0.36 0.60 17.99
C MET A 13 0.63 1.20 16.61
N THR A 14 1.85 1.01 16.10
CA THR A 14 2.24 1.51 14.77
C THR A 14 1.39 0.88 13.67
N LEU A 15 1.22 -0.44 13.68
CA LEU A 15 0.36 -1.15 12.72
C LEU A 15 -1.12 -0.78 12.86
N ALA A 16 -1.62 -0.59 14.10
CA ALA A 16 -3.00 -0.18 14.34
C ALA A 16 -3.32 1.20 13.75
N VAL A 17 -2.37 2.13 13.79
CA VAL A 17 -2.50 3.42 13.11
C VAL A 17 -2.37 3.23 11.60
N HIS A 18 -1.35 2.51 11.14
CA HIS A 18 -1.06 2.32 9.72
C HIS A 18 -2.23 1.70 8.95
N ILE A 19 -2.89 0.67 9.50
CA ILE A 19 -3.93 -0.09 8.81
C ILE A 19 -5.17 0.76 8.47
N ILE A 20 -5.47 1.78 9.28
CA ILE A 20 -6.57 2.72 9.03
C ILE A 20 -6.32 3.44 7.70
N PHE A 21 -5.10 3.92 7.49
CA PHE A 21 -4.74 4.64 6.27
C PHE A 21 -4.48 3.68 5.10
N ALA A 22 -3.90 2.51 5.36
CA ALA A 22 -3.57 1.53 4.33
C ALA A 22 -4.82 0.92 3.67
N THR A 23 -5.84 0.56 4.45
CA THR A 23 -7.08 -0.03 3.90
C THR A 23 -7.89 0.99 3.08
N ILE A 24 -7.92 2.25 3.52
CA ILE A 24 -8.45 3.36 2.73
C ILE A 24 -7.60 3.58 1.47
N GLY A 25 -6.27 3.44 1.58
CA GLY A 25 -5.29 3.34 0.50
C GLY A 25 -5.75 2.42 -0.62
N VAL A 26 -6.07 1.17 -0.28
CA VAL A 26 -6.45 0.15 -1.26
C VAL A 26 -7.86 0.36 -1.81
N GLY A 27 -8.82 0.76 -0.97
CA GLY A 27 -10.24 0.82 -1.34
C GLY A 27 -10.65 2.08 -2.11
N MET A 28 -10.10 3.25 -1.76
CA MET A 28 -10.52 4.53 -2.35
C MET A 28 -10.26 4.67 -3.84
N PRO A 29 -9.14 4.16 -4.41
CA PRO A 29 -8.91 4.14 -5.86
C PRO A 29 -10.05 3.51 -6.64
N LEU A 30 -10.55 2.36 -6.16
CA LEU A 30 -11.68 1.69 -6.77
C LEU A 30 -12.94 2.55 -6.70
N MET A 31 -13.20 3.17 -5.54
CA MET A 31 -14.40 3.98 -5.31
C MET A 31 -14.46 5.21 -6.22
N PHE A 32 -13.38 5.98 -6.35
CA PHE A 32 -13.39 7.15 -7.23
C PHE A 32 -13.35 6.77 -8.71
N ALA A 33 -12.73 5.64 -9.09
CA ALA A 33 -12.78 5.14 -10.45
C ALA A 33 -14.20 4.70 -10.85
N ILE A 34 -14.94 4.04 -9.95
CA ILE A 34 -16.36 3.70 -10.16
C ILE A 34 -17.20 4.98 -10.30
N ALA A 35 -16.98 5.97 -9.44
CA ALA A 35 -17.67 7.25 -9.55
C ALA A 35 -17.38 7.92 -10.90
N GLU A 36 -16.13 7.93 -11.36
CA GLU A 36 -15.80 8.47 -12.66
C GLU A 36 -16.46 7.69 -13.81
N PHE A 37 -16.43 6.35 -13.77
CA PHE A 37 -17.09 5.50 -14.76
C PHE A 37 -18.59 5.78 -14.85
N LEU A 38 -19.28 5.87 -13.71
CA LEU A 38 -20.70 6.20 -13.65
C LEU A 38 -20.97 7.62 -14.19
N GLY A 39 -20.11 8.58 -13.87
CA GLY A 39 -20.21 9.95 -14.38
C GLY A 39 -20.04 10.04 -15.90
N ILE A 40 -19.15 9.24 -16.48
CA ILE A 40 -18.97 9.17 -17.95
C ILE A 40 -20.14 8.44 -18.60
N ARG A 41 -20.54 7.27 -18.07
CA ARG A 41 -21.60 6.43 -18.64
C ARG A 41 -22.97 7.10 -18.58
N ASN A 42 -23.31 7.74 -17.46
CA ASN A 42 -24.60 8.38 -17.25
C ASN A 42 -24.61 9.85 -17.66
N ASN A 43 -23.46 10.39 -18.12
CA ASN A 43 -23.25 11.81 -18.40
C ASN A 43 -23.67 12.73 -17.24
N ASP A 44 -23.48 12.28 -16.00
CA ASP A 44 -23.85 13.03 -14.78
C ASP A 44 -22.60 13.69 -14.15
N PRO A 45 -22.52 15.04 -14.17
CA PRO A 45 -21.37 15.78 -13.62
C PRO A 45 -21.21 15.64 -12.10
N LYS A 46 -22.24 15.21 -11.37
CA LYS A 46 -22.17 15.02 -9.91
C LYS A 46 -21.18 13.93 -9.55
N TYR A 47 -21.20 12.81 -10.27
CA TYR A 47 -20.28 11.69 -10.03
C TYR A 47 -18.83 12.04 -10.39
N ILE A 48 -18.62 12.83 -11.44
CA ILE A 48 -17.28 13.37 -11.78
C ILE A 48 -16.76 14.29 -10.66
N THR A 49 -17.64 15.13 -10.12
CA THR A 49 -17.30 16.00 -8.99
C THR A 49 -16.96 15.19 -7.74
N LEU A 50 -17.67 14.08 -7.50
CA LEU A 50 -17.40 13.16 -6.41
C LEU A 50 -16.02 12.50 -6.57
N ALA A 51 -15.69 11.98 -7.75
CA ALA A 51 -14.38 11.40 -8.06
C ALA A 51 -13.24 12.41 -7.86
N LYS A 52 -13.40 13.65 -8.33
CA LYS A 52 -12.45 14.76 -8.10
C LYS A 52 -12.25 15.07 -6.61
N ARG A 53 -13.32 15.06 -5.81
CA ARG A 53 -13.25 15.37 -4.37
C ARG A 53 -12.59 14.24 -3.59
N TRP A 54 -12.98 13.00 -3.87
CA TRP A 54 -12.43 11.82 -3.22
C TRP A 54 -10.95 11.62 -3.53
N SER A 55 -10.53 11.78 -4.79
CA SER A 55 -9.11 11.66 -5.16
C SER A 55 -8.22 12.73 -4.51
N LYS A 56 -8.71 13.96 -4.30
CA LYS A 56 -7.99 14.99 -3.54
C LYS A 56 -7.84 14.64 -2.06
N GLY A 57 -8.92 14.15 -1.42
CA GLY A 57 -8.87 13.72 -0.02
C GLY A 57 -7.95 12.50 0.17
N TYR A 58 -7.99 11.59 -0.80
CA TYR A 58 -7.15 10.39 -0.85
C TYR A 58 -5.65 10.69 -0.76
N THR A 59 -5.18 11.77 -1.39
CA THR A 59 -3.76 12.18 -1.33
C THR A 59 -3.27 12.42 0.09
N ILE A 60 -4.13 12.94 0.98
CA ILE A 60 -3.79 13.17 2.38
C ILE A 60 -3.62 11.85 3.12
N THR A 61 -4.56 10.92 2.92
CA THR A 61 -4.50 9.56 3.48
C THR A 61 -3.23 8.84 3.04
N VAL A 62 -2.91 8.92 1.74
CA VAL A 62 -1.69 8.35 1.18
C VAL A 62 -0.45 8.91 1.87
N ALA A 63 -0.34 10.23 2.03
CA ALA A 63 0.81 10.86 2.68
C ALA A 63 1.02 10.32 4.11
N VAL A 64 -0.05 10.20 4.91
CA VAL A 64 0.04 9.60 6.26
C VAL A 64 0.39 8.11 6.20
N GLY A 65 -0.15 7.39 5.21
CA GLY A 65 0.19 6.00 4.91
C GLY A 65 1.68 5.80 4.65
N VAL A 66 2.32 6.66 3.85
CA VAL A 66 3.76 6.59 3.55
C VAL A 66 4.60 6.75 4.82
N VAL A 67 4.28 7.75 5.64
CA VAL A 67 5.05 8.02 6.86
C VAL A 67 4.94 6.85 7.83
N THR A 68 3.72 6.37 8.08
CA THR A 68 3.48 5.24 8.98
C THR A 68 4.05 3.92 8.44
N GLY A 69 3.98 3.70 7.12
CA GLY A 69 4.59 2.57 6.41
C GLY A 69 6.13 2.55 6.54
N THR A 70 6.74 3.72 6.39
CA THR A 70 8.19 3.88 6.57
C THR A 70 8.60 3.55 8.01
N ILE A 71 7.84 4.02 9.00
CA ILE A 71 8.10 3.75 10.41
C ILE A 71 8.04 2.23 10.68
N ILE A 72 7.00 1.52 10.21
CA ILE A 72 6.90 0.07 10.46
C ILE A 72 7.98 -0.72 9.73
N GLY A 73 8.34 -0.33 8.50
CA GLY A 73 9.43 -0.95 7.74
C GLY A 73 10.78 -0.85 8.46
N LEU A 74 11.07 0.30 9.08
CA LEU A 74 12.27 0.47 9.92
C LEU A 74 12.16 -0.26 11.27
N GLN A 75 10.98 -0.25 11.90
CA GLN A 75 10.76 -0.98 13.15
C GLN A 75 10.99 -2.48 13.00
N LEU A 76 10.68 -3.07 11.83
CA LEU A 76 10.87 -4.49 11.59
C LEU A 76 12.35 -4.90 11.73
N SER A 77 13.29 -4.09 11.25
CA SER A 77 14.72 -4.36 11.37
C SER A 77 15.32 -3.95 12.72
N LEU A 78 14.82 -2.86 13.31
CA LEU A 78 15.33 -2.34 14.58
C LEU A 78 14.85 -3.14 15.81
N LEU A 79 13.57 -3.54 15.82
CA LEU A 79 12.96 -4.23 16.96
C LEU A 79 13.07 -5.76 16.85
N TRP A 80 13.20 -6.29 15.63
CA TRP A 80 13.22 -7.73 15.38
C TRP A 80 14.46 -8.18 14.56
N PRO A 81 15.69 -7.88 14.99
CA PRO A 81 16.90 -8.14 14.21
C PRO A 81 17.14 -9.64 13.96
N THR A 82 16.93 -10.50 14.96
CA THR A 82 17.09 -11.96 14.81
C THR A 82 16.06 -12.54 13.84
N PHE A 83 14.83 -12.01 13.84
CA PHE A 83 13.82 -12.40 12.87
C PHE A 83 14.24 -12.02 11.44
N MET A 84 14.75 -10.81 11.26
CA MET A 84 15.27 -10.36 9.96
C MET A 84 16.49 -11.15 9.49
N GLN A 85 17.35 -11.62 10.40
CA GLN A 85 18.47 -12.50 10.03
C GLN A 85 18.01 -13.86 9.49
N MET A 86 16.94 -14.42 10.05
CA MET A 86 16.43 -15.74 9.66
C MET A 86 15.49 -15.66 8.44
N GLY A 87 14.51 -14.76 8.48
CA GLY A 87 13.44 -14.67 7.49
C GLY A 87 13.66 -13.59 6.43
N GLY A 88 14.62 -12.68 6.63
CA GLY A 88 14.85 -11.51 5.78
C GLY A 88 15.04 -11.84 4.31
N HIS A 89 15.76 -12.92 4.00
CA HIS A 89 15.99 -13.37 2.62
C HIS A 89 14.70 -13.74 1.88
N VAL A 90 13.67 -14.21 2.59
CA VAL A 90 12.39 -14.61 1.99
C VAL A 90 11.43 -13.42 1.92
N ILE A 91 11.37 -12.60 2.98
CA ILE A 91 10.41 -11.49 3.07
C ILE A 91 10.86 -10.22 2.33
N ALA A 92 12.15 -10.05 2.06
CA ALA A 92 12.68 -8.84 1.45
C ALA A 92 12.07 -8.55 0.07
N LEU A 93 11.89 -9.57 -0.77
CA LEU A 93 11.30 -9.40 -2.10
C LEU A 93 9.85 -8.93 -2.02
N PRO A 94 8.92 -9.64 -1.35
CA PRO A 94 7.54 -9.15 -1.24
C PRO A 94 7.43 -7.79 -0.53
N LEU A 95 8.23 -7.53 0.51
CA LEU A 95 8.26 -6.20 1.15
C LEU A 95 8.72 -5.08 0.18
N PHE A 96 9.72 -5.37 -0.66
CA PHE A 96 10.15 -4.43 -1.70
C PHE A 96 9.06 -4.25 -2.78
N MET A 97 8.42 -5.34 -3.20
CA MET A 97 7.38 -5.31 -4.23
C MET A 97 6.12 -4.56 -3.77
N GLU A 98 5.79 -4.59 -2.49
CA GLU A 98 4.77 -3.71 -1.90
C GLU A 98 5.10 -2.23 -2.14
N THR A 99 6.32 -1.81 -1.75
CA THR A 99 6.76 -0.42 -1.90
C THR A 99 6.85 0.01 -3.36
N PHE A 100 7.27 -0.91 -4.24
CA PHE A 100 7.28 -0.69 -5.68
C PHE A 100 5.87 -0.50 -6.25
N ALA A 101 4.92 -1.35 -5.88
CA ALA A 101 3.53 -1.24 -6.32
C ALA A 101 2.87 0.05 -5.82
N PHE A 102 3.18 0.44 -4.58
CA PHE A 102 2.78 1.73 -4.02
C PHE A 102 3.38 2.92 -4.78
N PHE A 103 4.67 2.87 -5.14
CA PHE A 103 5.28 3.92 -5.93
C PHE A 103 4.67 4.02 -7.33
N PHE A 104 4.40 2.87 -7.97
CA PHE A 104 3.69 2.80 -9.23
C PHE A 104 2.31 3.45 -9.14
N GLU A 105 1.54 3.13 -8.09
CA GLU A 105 0.28 3.80 -7.79
C GLU A 105 0.44 5.33 -7.67
N ALA A 106 1.43 5.79 -6.90
CA ALA A 106 1.64 7.22 -6.63
C ALA A 106 1.94 8.04 -7.90
N ILE A 107 2.67 7.46 -8.86
CA ILE A 107 2.91 8.09 -10.17
C ILE A 107 1.58 8.28 -10.90
N PHE A 108 0.79 7.23 -11.05
CA PHE A 108 -0.48 7.28 -11.78
C PHE A 108 -1.53 8.12 -11.07
N LEU A 109 -1.54 8.12 -9.73
CA LEU A 109 -2.38 9.00 -8.92
C LEU A 109 -2.03 10.47 -9.19
N SER A 110 -0.74 10.80 -9.26
CA SER A 110 -0.29 12.16 -9.57
C SER A 110 -0.76 12.57 -10.96
N ILE A 111 -0.59 11.68 -11.96
CA ILE A 111 -1.10 11.92 -13.32
C ILE A 111 -2.62 12.13 -13.28
N TYR A 112 -3.37 11.27 -12.59
CA TYR A 112 -4.82 11.37 -12.43
C TYR A 112 -5.24 12.73 -11.84
N LEU A 113 -4.58 13.19 -10.77
CA LEU A 113 -4.92 14.46 -10.11
C LEU A 113 -4.64 15.69 -11.00
N TYR A 114 -3.58 15.67 -11.78
CA TYR A 114 -3.15 16.84 -12.57
C TYR A 114 -3.62 16.85 -14.03
N THR A 115 -4.29 15.80 -14.50
CA THR A 115 -4.72 15.68 -15.91
C THR A 115 -6.23 15.74 -16.14
N TRP A 116 -7.03 16.00 -15.10
CA TRP A 116 -8.49 16.11 -15.17
C TRP A 116 -9.04 16.97 -16.32
N ASP A 117 -8.41 18.12 -16.60
CA ASP A 117 -8.88 19.06 -17.63
C ASP A 117 -7.91 19.12 -18.83
N ARG A 118 -7.01 18.12 -18.99
CA ARG A 118 -6.00 18.08 -20.05
C ARG A 118 -6.38 17.23 -21.26
N PHE A 119 -7.32 16.30 -21.12
CA PHE A 119 -7.71 15.39 -22.20
C PHE A 119 -9.06 15.74 -22.81
N LYS A 120 -9.18 15.65 -24.14
CA LYS A 120 -10.46 15.85 -24.86
C LYS A 120 -11.46 14.73 -24.60
N ASN A 121 -10.98 13.49 -24.39
CA ASN A 121 -11.81 12.33 -24.13
C ASN A 121 -11.79 11.97 -22.64
N LYS A 122 -12.96 11.97 -22.00
CA LYS A 122 -13.12 11.61 -20.58
C LYS A 122 -12.72 10.16 -20.29
N TRP A 123 -12.85 9.25 -21.27
CA TRP A 123 -12.43 7.85 -21.11
C TRP A 123 -10.92 7.70 -20.96
N THR A 124 -10.13 8.58 -21.59
CA THR A 124 -8.66 8.55 -21.43
C THR A 124 -8.27 8.81 -19.99
N HIS A 125 -8.99 9.70 -19.30
CA HIS A 125 -8.77 9.97 -17.89
C HIS A 125 -9.15 8.77 -17.01
N PHE A 126 -10.29 8.13 -17.29
CA PHE A 126 -10.70 6.91 -16.59
C PHE A 126 -9.63 5.80 -16.65
N TRP A 127 -9.01 5.57 -17.82
CA TRP A 127 -7.97 4.54 -17.94
C TRP A 127 -6.74 4.78 -17.05
N ILE A 128 -6.46 6.03 -16.67
CA ILE A 128 -5.35 6.37 -15.75
C ILE A 128 -5.65 5.87 -14.33
N SER A 129 -6.92 5.71 -13.95
CA SER A 129 -7.31 5.16 -12.65
C SER A 129 -7.01 3.66 -12.50
N ILE A 130 -6.91 2.91 -13.60
CA ILE A 130 -6.71 1.46 -13.56
C ILE A 130 -5.34 1.08 -12.96
N PRO A 131 -4.21 1.66 -13.42
CA PRO A 131 -2.92 1.48 -12.75
C PRO A 131 -2.91 1.83 -11.26
N VAL A 132 -3.70 2.82 -10.83
CA VAL A 132 -3.82 3.20 -9.41
C VAL A 132 -4.48 2.06 -8.61
N ILE A 133 -5.58 1.50 -9.11
CA ILE A 133 -6.26 0.37 -8.47
C ILE A 133 -5.35 -0.86 -8.40
N LEU A 134 -4.64 -1.15 -9.50
CA LEU A 134 -3.73 -2.28 -9.56
C LEU A 134 -2.55 -2.11 -8.59
N GLY A 135 -1.96 -0.91 -8.52
CA GLY A 135 -0.88 -0.62 -7.58
C GLY A 135 -1.27 -0.87 -6.13
N GLY A 136 -2.42 -0.34 -5.69
CA GLY A 136 -2.92 -0.56 -4.32
C GLY A 136 -3.25 -2.03 -4.05
N SER A 137 -3.87 -2.72 -5.02
CA SER A 137 -4.19 -4.14 -4.88
C SER A 137 -2.95 -5.03 -4.81
N PHE A 138 -1.94 -4.76 -5.65
CA PHE A 138 -0.68 -5.48 -5.61
C PHE A 138 0.11 -5.18 -4.34
N SER A 139 0.10 -3.94 -3.86
CA SER A 139 0.67 -3.58 -2.57
C SER A 139 0.07 -4.43 -1.44
N ALA A 140 -1.26 -4.50 -1.35
CA ALA A 140 -1.96 -5.35 -0.41
C ALA A 140 -1.61 -6.84 -0.57
N PHE A 141 -1.51 -7.33 -1.81
CA PHE A 141 -1.14 -8.72 -2.09
C PHE A 141 0.27 -9.05 -1.58
N PHE A 142 1.27 -8.22 -1.87
CA PHE A 142 2.64 -8.49 -1.49
C PHE A 142 2.86 -8.41 0.03
N ILE A 143 2.26 -7.43 0.72
CA ILE A 143 2.41 -7.34 2.18
C ILE A 143 1.65 -8.44 2.91
N THR A 144 0.48 -8.86 2.40
CA THR A 144 -0.24 -10.01 2.96
C THR A 144 0.48 -11.33 2.67
N ALA A 145 1.26 -11.42 1.58
CA ALA A 145 2.14 -12.56 1.35
C ALA A 145 3.24 -12.67 2.42
N VAL A 146 3.81 -11.55 2.88
CA VAL A 146 4.74 -11.53 4.03
C VAL A 146 4.07 -12.09 5.28
N ASN A 147 2.88 -11.59 5.62
CA ASN A 147 2.14 -12.08 6.79
C ASN A 147 1.75 -13.56 6.64
N SER A 148 1.39 -14.00 5.43
CA SER A 148 1.04 -15.40 5.16
C SER A 148 2.26 -16.32 5.35
N PHE A 149 3.43 -15.91 4.86
CA PHE A 149 4.69 -16.61 5.10
C PHE A 149 5.03 -16.69 6.60
N MET A 150 4.81 -15.61 7.37
CA MET A 150 5.04 -15.61 8.81
C MET A 150 4.15 -16.63 9.56
N ASN A 151 2.94 -16.89 9.05
CA ASN A 151 2.02 -17.87 9.64
C ASN A 151 2.27 -19.30 9.14
N THR A 152 2.73 -19.47 7.90
CA THR A 152 3.00 -20.79 7.31
C THR A 152 4.35 -20.77 6.57
N PRO A 153 5.46 -20.91 7.31
CA PRO A 153 6.79 -20.79 6.74
C PRO A 153 7.10 -21.97 5.79
N ALA A 154 7.48 -21.65 4.55
CA ALA A 154 7.87 -22.63 3.54
C ALA A 154 8.90 -22.00 2.57
N GLY A 155 9.57 -22.83 1.75
CA GLY A 155 10.49 -22.33 0.71
C GLY A 155 11.88 -21.92 1.20
N PHE A 156 12.30 -22.39 2.38
CA PHE A 156 13.67 -22.23 2.89
C PHE A 156 14.14 -23.52 3.57
N GLU A 157 15.46 -23.71 3.65
CA GLU A 157 16.09 -24.76 4.43
C GLU A 157 16.89 -24.16 5.58
N MET A 158 16.70 -24.73 6.78
CA MET A 158 17.50 -24.36 7.95
C MET A 158 18.88 -25.01 7.83
N LYS A 159 19.87 -24.27 7.31
CA LYS A 159 21.27 -24.68 7.45
C LYS A 159 21.70 -24.53 8.91
N LYS A 160 22.26 -25.59 9.50
CA LYS A 160 22.97 -25.49 10.78
C LYS A 160 24.09 -24.46 10.61
N TRP A 161 24.13 -23.50 11.53
CA TRP A 161 25.22 -22.53 11.62
C TRP A 161 26.53 -23.32 11.80
N GLN A 162 27.41 -23.25 10.81
CA GLN A 162 28.73 -23.88 10.85
C GLN A 162 29.64 -22.90 11.59
N ASN A 163 29.95 -23.20 12.85
CA ASN A 163 31.04 -22.53 13.57
C ASN A 163 32.34 -23.02 12.93
N ASP A 164 32.90 -22.22 12.01
CA ASP A 164 34.32 -22.28 11.66
C ASP A 164 35.07 -21.19 12.46
#